data_AF-A0AAV9NG98-F1
#
_entry.id   AF-A0AAV9NG98-F1
#
_cell.length_a   1.000
_cell.length_b   1.000
_cell.length_c   1.000
_cell.angle_alpha   90.00
_cell.angle_beta   90.00
_cell.angle_gamma   90.00
#
_symmetry.space_group_name_H-M   'P 1'
#
loop_
_entity.id
_entity.type
_entity.pdbx_description
1 polymer ?
#
loop_
_entity_poly.entity_id
_entity_poly.type
_entity_poly.pdbx_seq_one_letter_code
_entity_poly.pdbx_strand_id
1 'polypeptide(L)'
;MPISVKDCFMIKGQASTLGYVSYLTKPVSDHNSTLIDTLLGAGAVLYVKTNVPQTMLTMESVNHVFGRSLNPHKLNLTAGGSSGGEGALVGLRGSILGVGTVIGGSIRAPSICCGAYGFNPTADRIPFGRQQFSARKDSPGIVPSAGPIASTAADLSLFFKVVIQSRPWTRDWSSLAALWREVPRQLLKVGLMLGDKDYPLAPPVHRALESAATKLKTAGHHVTLCPTVPSIRRAAVIAGGFSSLDNEMTPFSHLENVEDPIA
;
A
#
# COMPACT_ATOMS: atom_id res chain seq x y z
N MET A 1 20.03 8.66 -1.07
CA MET A 1 19.67 7.27 -0.70
C MET A 1 18.86 6.64 -1.83
N PRO A 2 19.30 5.52 -2.45
CA PRO A 2 18.55 4.85 -3.50
C PRO A 2 17.24 4.27 -2.96
N ILE A 3 16.11 4.59 -3.61
CA ILE A 3 14.79 4.07 -3.24
C ILE A 3 14.00 3.66 -4.48
N SER A 4 13.10 2.70 -4.30
CA SER A 4 12.14 2.24 -5.30
C SER A 4 10.78 2.89 -5.09
N VAL A 5 10.01 3.08 -6.16
CA VAL A 5 8.65 3.61 -6.07
C VAL A 5 7.68 2.84 -6.95
N LYS A 6 6.47 2.63 -6.46
CA LYS A 6 5.40 1.95 -7.19
C LYS A 6 5.05 2.68 -8.49
N ASP A 7 4.62 1.94 -9.53
CA ASP A 7 4.29 2.50 -10.84
C ASP A 7 3.26 3.66 -10.84
N CYS A 8 2.40 3.80 -9.82
CA CYS A 8 1.44 4.89 -9.78
C CYS A 8 2.03 6.27 -9.47
N PHE A 9 3.25 6.34 -8.94
CA PHE A 9 3.90 7.62 -8.69
C PHE A 9 4.37 8.21 -10.03
N MET A 10 3.89 9.43 -10.33
CA MET A 10 4.30 10.18 -11.49
C MET A 10 5.73 10.69 -11.30
N ILE A 11 6.59 10.41 -12.28
CA ILE A 11 7.95 10.94 -12.36
C ILE A 11 8.07 11.61 -13.72
N LYS A 12 8.55 12.85 -13.75
CA LYS A 12 8.73 13.63 -14.98
C LYS A 12 9.60 12.85 -15.98
N GLY A 13 9.12 12.75 -17.21
CA GLY A 13 9.77 12.03 -18.31
C GLY A 13 9.60 10.51 -18.25
N GLN A 14 8.81 9.97 -17.32
CA GLN A 14 8.57 8.53 -17.18
C GLN A 14 7.09 8.18 -17.35
N ALA A 15 6.83 6.96 -17.82
CA ALA A 15 5.49 6.41 -17.92
C ALA A 15 4.98 5.91 -16.56
N SER A 16 3.66 5.97 -16.37
CA SER A 16 2.92 5.35 -15.27
C SER A 16 1.70 4.65 -15.85
N THR A 17 1.79 3.33 -16.00
CA THR A 17 0.86 2.53 -16.81
C THR A 17 -0.30 1.95 -16.02
N LEU A 18 -0.09 1.70 -14.71
CA LEU A 18 -0.99 0.93 -13.86
C LEU A 18 -1.32 -0.47 -14.42
N GLY A 19 -0.45 -1.01 -15.27
CA GLY A 19 -0.70 -2.27 -15.99
C GLY A 19 -1.73 -2.18 -17.13
N TYR A 20 -2.19 -0.99 -17.51
CA TYR A 20 -3.05 -0.81 -18.69
C TYR A 20 -2.21 -0.73 -19.97
N VAL A 21 -2.47 -1.64 -20.92
CA VAL A 21 -1.87 -1.58 -22.27
C VAL A 21 -2.20 -0.28 -22.97
N SER A 22 -3.43 0.23 -22.81
CA SER A 22 -3.88 1.51 -23.39
C SER A 22 -3.14 2.73 -22.85
N TYR A 23 -2.38 2.60 -21.75
CA TYR A 23 -1.61 3.71 -21.19
C TYR A 23 -0.19 3.78 -21.78
N LEU A 24 0.24 2.79 -22.56
CA LEU A 24 1.54 2.78 -23.22
C LEU A 24 1.67 3.85 -24.31
N THR A 25 0.55 4.25 -24.91
CA THR A 25 0.50 5.30 -25.94
C THR A 25 0.29 6.69 -25.36
N LYS A 26 0.06 6.81 -24.05
CA LYS A 26 -0.09 8.11 -23.40
C LYS A 26 1.27 8.83 -23.31
N PRO A 27 1.30 10.16 -23.43
CA PRO A 27 2.51 10.93 -23.15
C PRO A 27 3.05 10.61 -21.75
N VAL A 28 4.37 10.58 -21.63
CA VAL A 28 5.05 10.49 -20.32
C VAL A 28 4.70 11.73 -19.47
N SER A 29 4.78 11.58 -18.15
CA SER A 29 4.44 12.68 -17.24
C SER A 29 5.35 13.89 -17.46
N ASP A 30 4.78 15.10 -17.43
CA ASP A 30 5.53 16.36 -17.43
C ASP A 30 5.84 16.87 -16.00
N HIS A 31 5.31 16.19 -14.98
CA HIS A 31 5.44 16.53 -13.58
C HIS A 31 5.75 15.32 -12.70
N ASN A 32 6.14 15.60 -11.46
CA ASN A 32 6.28 14.60 -10.41
C ASN A 32 5.03 14.58 -9.52
N SER A 33 4.74 13.44 -8.90
CA SER A 33 3.83 13.39 -7.75
C SER A 33 4.40 14.20 -6.58
N THR A 34 3.54 14.76 -5.73
CA THR A 34 4.02 15.63 -4.64
C THR A 34 4.98 14.90 -3.68
N LEU A 35 4.74 13.61 -3.44
CA LEU A 35 5.65 12.77 -2.66
C LEU A 35 7.01 12.56 -3.34
N ILE A 36 7.04 12.44 -4.66
CA ILE A 36 8.27 12.31 -5.44
C ILE A 36 9.12 13.57 -5.31
N ASP A 37 8.54 14.76 -5.48
CA ASP A 37 9.25 16.03 -5.27
C ASP A 37 9.76 16.18 -3.83
N THR A 38 8.99 15.68 -2.86
CA THR A 38 9.38 15.68 -1.45
C THR A 38 10.60 14.81 -1.19
N LEU A 39 10.60 13.58 -1.73
CA LEU A 39 11.69 12.62 -1.55
C LEU A 39 12.96 13.06 -2.29
N LEU A 40 12.84 13.54 -3.53
CA LEU A 40 13.95 14.10 -4.29
C LEU A 40 14.56 15.31 -3.57
N GLY A 41 13.72 16.22 -3.05
CA GLY A 41 14.16 17.38 -2.27
C GLY A 41 14.88 16.99 -0.96
N ALA A 42 14.64 15.80 -0.44
CA ALA A 42 15.34 15.24 0.72
C ALA A 42 16.63 14.47 0.34
N GLY A 43 17.00 14.42 -0.94
CA GLY A 43 18.20 13.71 -1.42
C GLY A 43 17.99 12.22 -1.71
N ALA A 44 16.74 11.77 -1.90
CA ALA A 44 16.48 10.43 -2.42
C ALA A 44 16.94 10.32 -3.87
N VAL A 45 17.41 9.12 -4.25
CA VAL A 45 17.78 8.77 -5.63
C VAL A 45 16.78 7.72 -6.10
N LEU A 46 15.87 8.12 -6.98
CA LEU A 46 14.89 7.19 -7.56
C LEU A 46 15.54 6.44 -8.71
N TYR A 47 15.59 5.12 -8.61
CA TYR A 47 16.30 4.31 -9.62
C TYR A 47 15.40 3.31 -10.36
N VAL A 48 14.21 3.03 -9.82
CA VAL A 48 13.30 2.05 -10.44
C VAL A 48 11.85 2.35 -10.07
N LYS A 49 10.95 2.13 -11.06
CA LYS A 49 9.52 2.00 -10.82
C LYS A 49 9.14 0.54 -10.75
N THR A 50 8.37 0.14 -9.74
CA THR A 50 8.07 -1.28 -9.52
C THR A 50 6.68 -1.68 -10.01
N ASN A 51 6.59 -2.95 -10.41
CA ASN A 51 5.43 -3.54 -11.04
C ASN A 51 4.20 -3.62 -10.12
N VAL A 52 3.01 -3.57 -10.71
CA VAL A 52 1.69 -3.53 -10.06
C VAL A 52 0.72 -4.49 -10.76
N PRO A 53 -0.40 -4.93 -10.17
CA PRO A 53 -1.47 -5.52 -10.94
C PRO A 53 -2.09 -4.51 -11.89
N GLN A 54 -2.67 -5.02 -12.98
CA GLN A 54 -3.56 -4.22 -13.81
C GLN A 54 -4.62 -3.56 -12.93
N THR A 55 -4.84 -2.25 -13.13
CA THR A 55 -5.77 -1.38 -12.38
C THR A 55 -5.36 -1.05 -10.93
N MET A 56 -4.39 -1.78 -10.36
CA MET A 56 -4.02 -1.76 -8.94
C MET A 56 -5.06 -2.32 -7.93
N LEU A 57 -6.21 -2.83 -8.39
CA LEU A 57 -7.30 -3.29 -7.52
C LEU A 57 -7.26 -4.80 -7.27
N THR A 58 -6.07 -5.37 -7.02
CA THR A 58 -5.90 -6.80 -6.73
C THR A 58 -4.74 -7.01 -5.75
N MET A 59 -4.81 -8.08 -4.94
CA MET A 59 -3.78 -8.46 -3.95
C MET A 59 -2.72 -9.43 -4.53
N GLU A 60 -2.51 -9.38 -5.85
CA GLU A 60 -1.46 -10.06 -6.60
C GLU A 60 -0.94 -9.09 -7.66
N SER A 61 0.33 -9.12 -8.03
CA SER A 61 0.91 -8.15 -8.98
C SER A 61 1.22 -8.78 -10.34
N VAL A 62 0.20 -8.83 -11.20
CA VAL A 62 0.24 -9.34 -12.57
C VAL A 62 -0.48 -8.41 -13.54
N ASN A 63 0.11 -8.16 -14.70
CA ASN A 63 -0.51 -7.41 -15.79
C ASN A 63 0.08 -7.81 -17.16
N HIS A 64 -0.56 -7.38 -18.24
CA HIS A 64 -0.15 -7.69 -19.61
C HIS A 64 1.01 -6.83 -20.15
N VAL A 65 1.42 -5.79 -19.43
CA VAL A 65 2.54 -4.90 -19.84
C VAL A 65 3.89 -5.48 -19.40
N PHE A 66 3.99 -5.91 -18.15
CA PHE A 66 5.23 -6.31 -17.49
C PHE A 66 5.21 -7.75 -16.95
N GLY A 67 4.08 -8.46 -17.09
CA GLY A 67 3.91 -9.80 -16.55
C GLY A 67 3.75 -9.82 -15.02
N ARG A 68 4.10 -10.96 -14.43
CA ARG A 68 3.91 -11.25 -12.99
C ARG A 68 5.17 -10.92 -12.18
N SER A 69 4.98 -10.23 -11.06
CA SER A 69 6.00 -10.12 -10.01
C SER A 69 6.05 -11.42 -9.20
N LEU A 70 7.20 -12.08 -9.16
CA LEU A 70 7.38 -13.33 -8.42
C LEU A 70 7.81 -13.08 -6.98
N ASN A 71 7.38 -13.96 -6.07
CA ASN A 71 7.79 -13.88 -4.68
C ASN A 71 9.27 -14.31 -4.52
N PRO A 72 10.09 -13.54 -3.79
CA PRO A 72 11.52 -13.82 -3.67
C PRO A 72 11.87 -15.03 -2.82
N HIS A 73 10.97 -15.47 -1.94
CA HIS A 73 11.18 -16.67 -1.10
C HIS A 73 10.85 -17.95 -1.85
N LYS A 74 9.87 -17.91 -2.76
CA LYS A 74 9.49 -19.07 -3.59
C LYS A 74 8.67 -18.62 -4.79
N LEU A 75 9.13 -18.98 -6.01
CA LEU A 75 8.58 -18.49 -7.27
C LEU A 75 7.12 -18.89 -7.54
N ASN A 76 6.60 -19.95 -6.88
CA ASN A 76 5.21 -20.38 -7.00
C ASN A 76 4.27 -19.71 -5.96
N LEU A 77 4.77 -18.79 -5.14
CA LEU A 77 3.98 -17.99 -4.21
C LEU A 77 3.72 -16.60 -4.79
N THR A 78 2.63 -15.98 -4.35
CA THR A 78 2.31 -14.60 -4.72
C THR A 78 3.28 -13.62 -4.07
N ALA A 79 3.71 -12.59 -4.81
CA ALA A 79 4.43 -11.45 -4.24
C ALA A 79 3.49 -10.50 -3.45
N GLY A 80 2.18 -10.78 -3.47
CA GLY A 80 1.15 -9.88 -2.98
C GLY A 80 0.89 -8.72 -3.96
N GLY A 81 0.04 -7.80 -3.54
CA GLY A 81 -0.34 -6.67 -4.38
C GLY A 81 -1.13 -5.62 -3.61
N SER A 82 -1.36 -4.44 -4.18
CA SER A 82 -0.93 -4.04 -5.52
C SER A 82 0.49 -3.48 -5.58
N SER A 83 1.20 -3.35 -4.45
CA SER A 83 2.61 -2.93 -4.42
C SER A 83 3.56 -4.15 -4.39
N GLY A 84 3.26 -5.19 -5.17
CA GLY A 84 4.03 -6.44 -5.13
C GLY A 84 5.43 -6.33 -5.68
N GLY A 85 5.66 -5.46 -6.68
CA GLY A 85 7.02 -5.15 -7.12
C GLY A 85 7.88 -4.54 -6.01
N GLU A 86 7.33 -3.62 -5.21
CA GLU A 86 8.02 -3.09 -4.01
C GLU A 86 8.31 -4.20 -3.01
N GLY A 87 7.30 -5.02 -2.68
CA GLY A 87 7.47 -6.13 -1.74
C GLY A 87 8.57 -7.09 -2.17
N ALA A 88 8.56 -7.52 -3.43
CA ALA A 88 9.54 -8.44 -3.97
C ALA A 88 10.95 -7.82 -3.98
N LEU A 89 11.09 -6.57 -4.46
CA LEU A 89 12.38 -5.90 -4.56
C LEU A 89 13.01 -5.62 -3.19
N VAL A 90 12.21 -5.17 -2.22
CA VAL A 90 12.67 -4.97 -0.83
C VAL A 90 12.95 -6.30 -0.15
N GLY A 91 12.13 -7.33 -0.39
CA GLY A 91 12.35 -8.69 0.10
C GLY A 91 13.66 -9.32 -0.40
N LEU A 92 14.06 -9.01 -1.64
CA LEU A 92 15.37 -9.37 -2.21
C LEU A 92 16.53 -8.51 -1.71
N ARG A 93 16.25 -7.46 -0.92
CA ARG A 93 17.22 -6.42 -0.55
C ARG A 93 17.80 -5.68 -1.75
N GLY A 94 17.12 -5.69 -2.89
CA GLY A 94 17.46 -4.86 -4.04
C GLY A 94 17.13 -3.38 -3.79
N SER A 95 16.18 -3.11 -2.90
CA SER A 95 15.90 -1.78 -2.36
C SER A 95 15.82 -1.84 -0.85
N ILE A 96 16.40 -0.87 -0.15
CA ILE A 96 16.32 -0.76 1.32
C ILE A 96 15.01 -0.10 1.77
N LEU A 97 14.43 0.74 0.91
CA LEU A 97 13.21 1.49 1.13
C LEU A 97 12.47 1.67 -0.19
N GLY A 98 11.21 1.27 -0.18
CA GLY A 98 10.26 1.36 -1.25
C GLY A 98 9.04 2.19 -0.85
N VAL A 99 8.34 2.74 -1.83
CA VAL A 99 7.10 3.50 -1.59
C VAL A 99 5.94 2.83 -2.32
N GLY A 100 4.95 2.41 -1.54
CA GLY A 100 3.70 1.82 -2.03
C GLY A 100 2.50 2.70 -1.75
N THR A 101 1.33 2.21 -2.17
CA THR A 101 0.03 2.81 -1.88
C THR A 101 -0.93 1.78 -1.31
N VAL A 102 -1.96 2.23 -0.60
CA VAL A 102 -2.91 1.37 0.09
C VAL A 102 -4.30 1.99 0.15
N ILE A 103 -5.28 1.18 -0.22
CA ILE A 103 -6.71 1.39 0.08
C ILE A 103 -7.20 0.18 0.88
N GLY A 104 -7.10 -1.03 0.30
CA GLY A 104 -7.56 -2.28 0.94
C GLY A 104 -6.48 -3.11 1.65
N GLY A 105 -5.19 -2.81 1.45
CA GLY A 105 -4.10 -3.63 2.00
C GLY A 105 -2.79 -3.63 1.22
N SER A 106 -2.68 -2.84 0.16
CA SER A 106 -1.64 -2.96 -0.85
C SER A 106 -0.20 -2.62 -0.47
N ILE A 107 0.04 -2.17 0.77
CA ILE A 107 1.37 -2.13 1.41
C ILE A 107 1.59 -3.37 2.29
N ARG A 108 0.58 -3.75 3.07
CA ARG A 108 0.63 -4.82 4.07
C ARG A 108 0.71 -6.21 3.43
N ALA A 109 -0.11 -6.47 2.41
CA ALA A 109 -0.11 -7.74 1.69
C ALA A 109 1.26 -8.10 1.10
N PRO A 110 1.90 -7.26 0.27
CA PRO A 110 3.21 -7.58 -0.27
C PRO A 110 4.31 -7.62 0.79
N SER A 111 4.20 -6.84 1.86
CA SER A 111 5.13 -6.90 3.00
C SER A 111 5.09 -8.26 3.71
N ILE A 112 3.89 -8.79 3.97
CA ILE A 112 3.69 -10.11 4.57
C ILE A 112 4.19 -11.21 3.61
N CYS A 113 3.81 -11.15 2.34
CA CYS A 113 4.18 -12.15 1.35
C CYS A 113 5.69 -12.22 1.13
N CYS A 114 6.38 -11.08 1.08
CA CYS A 114 7.79 -10.99 0.72
C CYS A 114 8.72 -10.82 1.93
N GLY A 115 8.20 -10.85 3.17
CA GLY A 115 9.02 -10.75 4.38
C GLY A 115 9.63 -9.37 4.61
N ALA A 116 8.94 -8.30 4.23
CA ALA A 116 9.34 -6.91 4.45
C ALA A 116 8.52 -6.25 5.56
N TYR A 117 8.98 -5.10 6.05
CA TYR A 117 8.22 -4.22 6.92
C TYR A 117 7.40 -3.26 6.06
N GLY A 118 6.12 -3.08 6.38
CA GLY A 118 5.27 -2.13 5.66
C GLY A 118 4.31 -1.43 6.61
N PHE A 119 4.10 -0.13 6.40
CA PHE A 119 3.22 0.66 7.25
C PHE A 119 2.17 1.39 6.42
N ASN A 120 0.90 1.18 6.77
CA ASN A 120 -0.21 1.97 6.26
C ASN A 120 -0.47 3.13 7.23
N PRO A 121 -0.14 4.39 6.89
CA PRO A 121 -0.47 5.50 7.74
C PRO A 121 -1.96 5.86 7.69
N THR A 122 -2.38 6.76 8.57
CA THR A 122 -3.65 7.47 8.38
C THR A 122 -3.66 8.12 7.00
N ALA A 123 -4.83 8.09 6.33
CA ALA A 123 -5.04 8.84 5.09
C ALA A 123 -4.60 10.30 5.25
N ASP A 124 -4.07 10.84 4.15
CA ASP A 124 -3.54 12.20 4.08
C ASP A 124 -2.35 12.53 5.02
N ARG A 125 -1.82 11.56 5.78
CA ARG A 125 -0.60 11.79 6.57
C ARG A 125 0.65 12.00 5.70
N ILE A 126 0.64 11.38 4.52
CA ILE A 126 1.68 11.47 3.49
C ILE A 126 1.01 12.05 2.24
N PRO A 127 1.64 13.02 1.55
CA PRO A 127 1.05 13.65 0.38
C PRO A 127 0.73 12.62 -0.70
N PHE A 128 -0.50 12.67 -1.21
CA PHE A 128 -0.99 11.73 -2.21
C PHE A 128 -1.21 12.40 -3.58
N GLY A 129 -1.13 13.72 -3.66
CA GLY A 129 -1.43 14.52 -4.84
C GLY A 129 -0.57 14.17 -6.07
N ARG A 130 -1.18 14.38 -7.24
CA ARG A 130 -0.56 14.22 -8.57
C ARG A 130 -0.02 12.80 -8.83
N GLN A 131 -0.68 11.79 -8.30
CA GLN A 131 -0.43 10.39 -8.66
C GLN A 131 -1.28 9.95 -9.84
N GLN A 132 -0.81 8.94 -10.57
CA GLN A 132 -1.62 8.24 -11.54
C GLN A 132 -2.70 7.44 -10.80
N PHE A 133 -3.95 7.56 -11.25
CA PHE A 133 -5.08 6.91 -10.61
C PHE A 133 -6.03 6.35 -11.66
N SER A 134 -6.57 5.16 -11.39
CA SER A 134 -7.51 4.45 -12.28
C SER A 134 -8.96 4.63 -11.87
N ALA A 135 -9.24 5.09 -10.65
CA ALA A 135 -10.62 5.28 -10.21
C ALA A 135 -11.22 6.58 -10.76
N ARG A 136 -12.55 6.61 -10.75
CA ARG A 136 -13.34 7.76 -11.19
C ARG A 136 -12.94 8.99 -10.40
N LYS A 137 -12.68 10.08 -11.13
CA LYS A 137 -12.49 11.40 -10.53
C LYS A 137 -13.72 11.72 -9.67
N ASP A 138 -13.49 12.29 -8.50
CA ASP A 138 -14.53 12.74 -7.56
C ASP A 138 -15.41 11.62 -6.96
N SER A 139 -15.00 10.35 -7.08
CA SER A 139 -15.67 9.24 -6.39
C SER A 139 -15.53 9.39 -4.86
N PRO A 140 -16.61 9.25 -4.07
CA PRO A 140 -16.60 9.42 -2.62
C PRO A 140 -15.95 8.24 -1.87
N GLY A 141 -15.24 7.34 -2.57
CA GLY A 141 -14.72 6.09 -2.03
C GLY A 141 -13.69 6.24 -0.91
N ILE A 142 -13.11 5.10 -0.49
CA ILE A 142 -12.13 5.06 0.60
C ILE A 142 -10.86 5.82 0.18
N VAL A 143 -10.48 6.84 0.96
CA VAL A 143 -9.32 7.67 0.69
C VAL A 143 -8.02 6.83 0.70
N PRO A 144 -7.24 6.84 -0.39
CA PRO A 144 -5.97 6.11 -0.45
C PRO A 144 -4.89 6.76 0.42
N SER A 145 -3.90 5.96 0.78
CA SER A 145 -2.69 6.44 1.48
C SER A 145 -1.43 5.97 0.75
N ALA A 146 -0.37 6.76 0.83
CA ALA A 146 0.98 6.36 0.44
C ALA A 146 1.80 6.03 1.70
N GLY A 147 2.72 5.07 1.60
CA GLY A 147 3.52 4.66 2.74
C GLY A 147 4.71 3.78 2.38
N PRO A 148 5.63 3.58 3.34
CA PRO A 148 6.87 2.88 3.10
C PRO A 148 6.71 1.36 3.18
N ILE A 149 7.53 0.66 2.37
CA ILE A 149 7.89 -0.75 2.52
C ILE A 149 9.42 -0.78 2.68
N ALA A 150 9.96 -1.44 3.70
CA ALA A 150 11.38 -1.36 4.01
C ALA A 150 11.93 -2.67 4.58
N SER A 151 13.26 -2.77 4.62
CA SER A 151 13.94 -3.93 5.22
C SER A 151 13.95 -3.91 6.75
N THR A 152 13.72 -2.74 7.38
CA THR A 152 13.67 -2.61 8.84
C THR A 152 12.54 -1.69 9.31
N ALA A 153 12.11 -1.84 10.57
CA ALA A 153 11.15 -0.92 11.19
C ALA A 153 11.72 0.50 11.41
N ALA A 154 13.04 0.63 11.55
CA ALA A 154 13.69 1.93 11.69
C ALA A 154 13.58 2.76 10.38
N ASP A 155 13.70 2.10 9.23
CA ASP A 155 13.59 2.74 7.92
C ASP A 155 12.17 3.25 7.64
N LEU A 156 11.14 2.55 8.14
CA LEU A 156 9.76 3.07 8.11
C LEU A 156 9.68 4.41 8.85
N SER A 157 10.28 4.48 10.05
CA SER A 157 10.29 5.70 10.87
C SER A 157 11.08 6.82 10.21
N LEU A 158 12.22 6.51 9.58
CA LEU A 158 13.01 7.47 8.81
C LEU A 158 12.18 8.10 7.69
N PHE A 159 11.49 7.29 6.89
CA PHE A 159 10.61 7.78 5.82
C PHE A 159 9.58 8.78 6.35
N PHE A 160 8.85 8.41 7.41
CA PHE A 160 7.84 9.30 7.99
C PHE A 160 8.45 10.60 8.51
N LYS A 161 9.56 10.53 9.26
CA LYS A 161 10.24 11.73 9.78
C LYS A 161 10.61 12.68 8.65
N VAL A 162 11.29 12.18 7.63
CA VAL A 162 11.75 12.97 6.48
C VAL A 162 10.57 13.64 5.76
N VAL A 163 9.54 12.86 5.42
CA VAL A 163 8.38 13.40 4.69
C VAL A 163 7.60 14.40 5.53
N ILE A 164 7.39 14.14 6.83
CA ILE A 164 6.61 15.05 7.67
C ILE A 164 7.39 16.34 7.98
N GLN A 165 8.71 16.25 8.16
CA GLN A 165 9.57 17.41 8.39
C GLN A 165 9.62 18.36 7.19
N SER A 166 9.36 17.87 5.97
CA SER A 166 9.25 18.72 4.78
C SER A 166 7.96 19.56 4.73
N ARG A 167 7.07 19.42 5.73
CA ARG A 167 5.78 20.12 5.83
C ARG A 167 4.93 19.96 4.56
N PRO A 168 4.54 18.72 4.19
CA PRO A 168 3.96 18.42 2.89
C PRO A 168 2.65 19.17 2.61
N TRP A 169 1.91 19.55 3.66
CA TRP A 169 0.70 20.38 3.57
C TRP A 169 0.91 21.78 2.96
N THR A 170 2.16 22.25 2.86
CA THR A 170 2.49 23.50 2.16
C THR A 170 2.51 23.36 0.64
N ARG A 171 2.52 22.12 0.12
CA ARG A 171 2.57 21.78 -1.31
C ARG A 171 1.37 20.96 -1.77
N ASP A 172 0.80 20.18 -0.86
CA ASP A 172 -0.38 19.34 -1.08
C ASP A 172 -1.42 19.61 -0.01
N TRP A 173 -2.48 20.32 -0.39
CA TRP A 173 -3.53 20.76 0.52
C TRP A 173 -4.34 19.60 1.12
N SER A 174 -4.30 18.39 0.53
CA SER A 174 -4.95 17.23 1.14
C SER A 174 -4.19 16.75 2.37
N SER A 175 -2.88 17.03 2.47
CA SER A 175 -2.04 16.49 3.53
C SER A 175 -2.37 17.08 4.91
N LEU A 176 -2.44 16.21 5.92
CA LEU A 176 -2.66 16.61 7.30
C LEU A 176 -1.48 17.44 7.84
N ALA A 177 -1.79 18.64 8.31
CA ALA A 177 -0.85 19.58 8.89
C ALA A 177 -0.46 19.22 10.34
N ALA A 178 0.14 18.05 10.53
CA ALA A 178 0.53 17.56 11.85
C ALA A 178 1.99 17.13 11.89
N LEU A 179 2.75 17.79 12.78
CA LEU A 179 4.19 17.58 12.94
C LEU A 179 4.52 16.15 13.42
N TRP A 180 5.78 15.77 13.21
CA TRP A 180 6.33 14.57 13.82
C TRP A 180 6.42 14.77 15.34
N ARG A 181 6.09 13.73 16.10
CA ARG A 181 6.16 13.73 17.56
C ARG A 181 7.02 12.56 18.01
N GLU A 182 8.02 12.84 18.84
CA GLU A 182 8.68 11.79 19.60
C GLU A 182 7.76 11.37 20.75
N VAL A 183 7.52 10.06 20.86
CA VAL A 183 6.67 9.50 21.91
C VAL A 183 7.56 8.71 22.86
N PRO A 184 7.51 8.96 24.19
CA PRO A 184 8.32 8.24 25.14
C PRO A 184 7.98 6.75 25.14
N ARG A 185 9.00 5.91 25.38
CA ARG A 185 8.77 4.48 25.57
C ARG A 185 8.03 4.27 26.88
N GLN A 186 6.94 3.52 26.82
CA GLN A 186 6.12 3.18 27.97
C GLN A 186 5.53 1.77 27.81
N LEU A 187 5.11 1.17 28.92
CA LEU A 187 4.35 -0.07 28.86
C LEU A 187 3.03 0.16 28.13
N LEU A 188 2.65 -0.79 27.28
CA LEU A 188 1.52 -0.66 26.36
C LEU A 188 0.40 -1.57 26.82
N LYS A 189 -0.84 -1.15 26.58
CA LYS A 189 -2.03 -2.00 26.61
C LYS A 189 -2.36 -2.39 25.17
N VAL A 190 -2.17 -3.66 24.84
CA VAL A 190 -2.29 -4.18 23.48
C VAL A 190 -3.50 -5.11 23.41
N GLY A 191 -4.49 -4.73 22.60
CA GLY A 191 -5.60 -5.61 22.26
C GLY A 191 -5.15 -6.65 21.22
N LEU A 192 -5.29 -7.93 21.55
CA LEU A 192 -5.05 -9.03 20.63
C LEU A 192 -6.39 -9.44 20.00
N MET A 193 -6.53 -9.26 18.69
CA MET A 193 -7.65 -9.80 17.93
C MET A 193 -7.20 -11.07 17.22
N LEU A 194 -7.93 -12.15 17.46
CA LEU A 194 -7.83 -13.35 16.64
C LEU A 194 -8.91 -13.29 15.54
N GLY A 195 -8.78 -14.14 14.52
CA GLY A 195 -9.76 -14.21 13.43
C GLY A 195 -11.18 -14.45 13.95
N ASP A 196 -12.17 -14.15 13.12
CA ASP A 196 -13.57 -14.43 13.45
C ASP A 196 -14.03 -15.77 12.85
N LYS A 197 -15.28 -16.15 13.10
CA LYS A 197 -15.86 -17.39 12.59
C LYS A 197 -15.86 -17.51 11.07
N ASP A 198 -15.97 -16.39 10.36
CA ASP A 198 -16.08 -16.33 8.90
C ASP A 198 -14.68 -16.22 8.26
N TYR A 199 -13.69 -15.72 9.01
CA TYR A 199 -12.29 -15.55 8.62
C TYR A 199 -11.36 -16.12 9.71
N PRO A 200 -11.30 -17.45 9.87
CA PRO A 200 -10.39 -18.08 10.81
C PRO A 200 -8.93 -17.85 10.39
N LEU A 201 -8.04 -17.80 11.38
CA LEU A 201 -6.61 -17.67 11.11
C LEU A 201 -6.01 -19.01 10.65
N ALA A 202 -5.18 -18.96 9.61
CA ALA A 202 -4.34 -20.11 9.26
C ALA A 202 -3.38 -20.44 10.42
N PRO A 203 -3.06 -21.74 10.66
CA PRO A 203 -2.20 -22.13 11.78
C PRO A 203 -0.85 -21.38 11.88
N PRO A 204 -0.13 -21.08 10.78
CA PRO A 204 1.10 -20.29 10.85
C PRO A 204 0.88 -18.86 11.33
N VAL A 205 -0.24 -18.23 10.94
CA VAL A 205 -0.59 -16.86 11.34
C VAL A 205 -0.97 -16.81 12.81
N HIS A 206 -1.77 -17.78 13.27
CA HIS A 206 -2.12 -17.92 14.68
C HIS A 206 -0.87 -18.04 15.56
N ARG A 207 0.04 -18.95 15.22
CA ARG A 207 1.31 -19.14 15.92
C ARG A 207 2.17 -17.87 15.93
N ALA A 208 2.20 -17.12 14.83
CA ALA A 208 2.94 -15.86 14.77
C ALA A 208 2.37 -14.79 15.73
N LEU A 209 1.04 -14.67 15.79
CA LEU A 209 0.38 -13.75 16.73
C LEU A 209 0.60 -14.16 18.19
N GLU A 210 0.49 -15.46 18.50
CA GLU A 210 0.77 -15.97 19.85
C GLU A 210 2.23 -15.74 20.26
N SER A 211 3.19 -15.99 19.36
CA SER A 211 4.60 -15.72 19.60
C SER A 211 4.85 -14.22 19.86
N ALA A 212 4.24 -13.34 19.07
CA ALA A 212 4.34 -11.90 19.28
C ALA A 212 3.71 -11.45 20.60
N ALA A 213 2.53 -11.98 20.95
CA ALA A 213 1.85 -11.70 22.21
C ALA A 213 2.68 -12.14 23.42
N THR A 214 3.28 -13.33 23.37
CA THR A 214 4.17 -13.83 24.42
C THR A 214 5.39 -12.95 24.58
N LYS A 215 6.06 -12.57 23.48
CA LYS A 215 7.22 -11.66 23.52
C LYS A 215 6.87 -10.30 24.13
N LEU A 216 5.71 -9.74 23.80
CA LEU A 216 5.22 -8.49 24.38
C LEU A 216 4.95 -8.62 25.88
N LYS A 217 4.31 -9.71 26.32
CA LYS A 217 4.08 -9.99 27.75
C LYS A 217 5.40 -10.14 28.52
N THR A 218 6.36 -10.88 27.99
CA THR A 218 7.68 -11.06 28.60
C THR A 218 8.44 -9.74 28.73
N ALA A 219 8.26 -8.80 27.78
CA ALA A 219 8.81 -7.45 27.86
C ALA A 219 8.03 -6.51 28.81
N GLY A 220 7.01 -7.00 29.52
CA GLY A 220 6.23 -6.25 30.51
C GLY A 220 4.99 -5.52 29.97
N HIS A 221 4.64 -5.68 28.68
CA HIS A 221 3.43 -5.08 28.13
C HIS A 221 2.18 -5.85 28.56
N HIS A 222 1.06 -5.15 28.68
CA HIS A 222 -0.24 -5.74 28.99
C HIS A 222 -0.93 -6.16 27.69
N VAL A 223 -1.07 -7.46 27.46
CA VAL A 223 -1.72 -7.99 26.25
C VAL A 223 -3.03 -8.67 26.64
N THR A 224 -4.15 -8.16 26.12
CA THR A 224 -5.50 -8.64 26.42
C THR A 224 -6.16 -9.14 25.15
N LEU A 225 -6.68 -10.37 25.17
CA LEU A 225 -7.52 -10.88 24.09
C LEU A 225 -8.79 -10.04 24.01
N CYS A 226 -9.10 -9.50 22.83
CA CYS A 226 -10.34 -8.76 22.60
C CYS A 226 -11.53 -9.74 22.69
N PRO A 227 -12.46 -9.55 23.64
CA PRO A 227 -13.57 -10.50 23.84
C PRO A 227 -14.58 -10.46 22.70
N THR A 228 -14.68 -9.32 22.02
CA THR A 228 -15.54 -9.10 20.86
C THR A 228 -14.71 -8.48 19.74
N VAL A 229 -14.76 -9.11 18.57
CA VAL A 229 -14.18 -8.59 17.33
C VAL A 229 -15.34 -8.29 16.39
N PRO A 230 -15.43 -7.08 15.80
CA PRO A 230 -16.42 -6.82 14.76
C PRO A 230 -16.28 -7.81 13.60
N SER A 231 -17.40 -8.23 13.01
CA SER A 231 -17.37 -9.16 11.87
C SER A 231 -16.54 -8.58 10.73
N ILE A 232 -15.45 -9.29 10.39
CA ILE A 232 -14.57 -9.00 9.25
C ILE A 232 -15.37 -9.09 7.96
N ARG A 233 -16.28 -10.09 7.86
CA ARG A 233 -17.20 -10.22 6.73
C ARG A 233 -18.05 -8.97 6.54
N ARG A 234 -18.69 -8.50 7.61
CA ARG A 234 -19.54 -7.31 7.55
C ARG A 234 -18.73 -6.07 7.18
N ALA A 235 -17.54 -5.91 7.75
CA ALA A 235 -16.63 -4.82 7.40
C ALA A 235 -16.22 -4.87 5.91
N ALA A 236 -15.88 -6.05 5.39
CA ALA A 236 -15.53 -6.24 3.99
C ALA A 236 -16.71 -5.94 3.05
N VAL A 237 -17.93 -6.38 3.39
CA VAL A 237 -19.14 -6.09 2.62
C VAL A 237 -19.44 -4.59 2.59
N ILE A 238 -19.36 -3.90 3.74
CA ILE A 238 -19.58 -2.44 3.82
C ILE A 238 -18.51 -1.70 3.00
N ALA A 239 -17.24 -2.06 3.16
CA ALA A 239 -16.15 -1.44 2.42
C ALA A 239 -16.25 -1.67 0.91
N GLY A 240 -16.63 -2.89 0.50
CA GLY A 240 -16.88 -3.25 -0.90
C GLY A 240 -18.03 -2.42 -1.48
N GLY A 241 -19.17 -2.40 -0.80
CA GLY A 241 -20.34 -1.62 -1.22
C GLY A 241 -20.05 -0.12 -1.32
N PHE A 242 -19.30 0.44 -0.36
CA PHE A 242 -18.88 1.84 -0.40
C PHE A 242 -17.94 2.15 -1.58
N SER A 243 -17.03 1.22 -1.90
CA SER A 243 -16.09 1.36 -3.02
C SER A 243 -16.76 1.16 -4.39
N SER A 244 -17.91 0.51 -4.43
CA SER A 244 -18.71 0.27 -5.63
C SER A 244 -19.96 1.15 -5.69
N LEU A 245 -20.00 2.27 -4.96
CA LEU A 245 -21.11 3.22 -5.01
C LEU A 245 -21.18 3.83 -6.41
N ASP A 246 -22.11 3.31 -7.20
CA ASP A 246 -22.42 3.76 -8.54
C ASP A 246 -23.89 3.47 -8.85
N ASN A 247 -24.74 4.48 -8.68
CA ASN A 247 -26.18 4.34 -8.91
C ASN A 247 -26.51 4.02 -10.38
N GLU A 248 -25.61 4.36 -11.30
CA GLU A 248 -25.79 4.17 -12.74
C GLU A 248 -25.16 2.88 -13.24
N MET A 249 -24.50 2.11 -12.37
CA MET A 249 -23.80 0.87 -12.73
C MET A 249 -22.85 1.07 -13.93
N THR A 250 -22.26 2.25 -14.07
CA THR A 250 -21.64 2.70 -15.31
C THR A 250 -20.48 1.79 -15.79
N PRO A 251 -19.62 1.15 -14.96
CA PRO A 251 -18.66 0.17 -15.46
C PRO A 251 -19.34 -1.00 -16.18
N PHE A 252 -20.48 -1.46 -15.66
CA PHE A 252 -21.25 -2.55 -16.26
C PHE A 252 -21.95 -2.11 -17.55
N SER A 253 -22.45 -0.88 -17.63
CA SER A 253 -23.01 -0.36 -18.88
C SER A 253 -21.98 -0.30 -20.00
N HIS A 254 -20.69 -0.05 -19.69
CA HIS A 254 -19.64 -0.16 -20.69
C HIS A 254 -19.37 -1.59 -21.11
N LEU A 255 -19.43 -2.57 -20.19
CA LEU A 255 -19.20 -3.99 -20.48
C LEU A 255 -20.34 -4.62 -21.29
N GLU A 256 -21.58 -4.26 -21.01
CA GLU A 256 -22.76 -4.73 -21.74
C GLU A 256 -22.78 -4.27 -23.22
N ASN A 257 -22.07 -3.18 -23.52
CA ASN A 257 -21.96 -2.62 -24.87
C ASN A 257 -20.76 -3.15 -25.66
N VAL A 258 -19.99 -4.10 -25.12
CA VAL A 258 -18.87 -4.75 -25.84
C VAL A 258 -19.32 -6.13 -26.30
N GLU A 259 -19.17 -6.42 -27.61
CA GLU A 259 -19.51 -7.73 -28.20
C GLU A 259 -18.72 -8.89 -27.59
N ASP A 260 -17.55 -8.62 -26.99
CA ASP A 260 -16.76 -9.61 -26.27
C ASP A 260 -16.09 -9.00 -25.01
N PRO A 261 -16.69 -9.18 -23.82
CA PRO A 261 -16.18 -8.57 -22.60
C PRO A 261 -14.93 -9.27 -22.02
N ILE A 262 -14.49 -10.43 -22.56
CA ILE A 262 -13.39 -11.23 -21.98
C ILE A 262 -12.50 -11.94 -23.03
N ALA A 263 -12.32 -11.37 -24.23
CA ALA A 263 -11.31 -11.85 -25.19
C ALA A 263 -10.00 -11.05 -25.15
#